data_AF-A0A378F7W8-F1
#
_entry.id   AF-A0A378F7W8-F1
#
_cell.length_a   1.000
_cell.length_b   1.000
_cell.length_c   1.000
_cell.angle_alpha   90.00
_cell.angle_beta   90.00
_cell.angle_gamma   90.00
#
_symmetry.space_group_name_H-M   'P 1'
#
loop_
_entity.id
_entity.type
_entity.pdbx_description
1 polymer ?
#
loop_
_entity_poly.entity_id
_entity_poly.type
_entity_poly.pdbx_seq_one_letter_code
_entity_poly.pdbx_strand_id
1 'polypeptide(L)' 'MVQHPLCPRQLIDRILQSPDVDSEQKAQLKKMVATKGELSFYDVFTLTRAGAAQ' A
#
# COMPACT_ATOMS: atom_id res chain seq x y z
N MET A 1 3.67 -21.43 8.73
CA MET A 1 3.42 -20.34 7.75
C MET A 1 3.13 -19.08 8.55
N VAL A 2 3.98 -18.06 8.48
CA VAL A 2 3.71 -16.79 9.19
C VAL A 2 2.69 -16.02 8.36
N GLN A 3 1.43 -15.97 8.82
CA GLN A 3 0.45 -15.09 8.21
C GLN A 3 0.71 -13.67 8.73
N HIS A 4 1.08 -12.76 7.83
CA HIS A 4 1.17 -11.35 8.19
C HIS A 4 -0.25 -10.79 8.40
N PRO A 5 -0.44 -9.87 9.36
CA PRO A 5 -1.73 -9.25 9.58
C PRO A 5 -2.19 -8.50 8.33
N LEU A 6 -3.46 -8.67 7.99
CA LEU A 6 -4.10 -7.95 6.89
C LEU A 6 -4.19 -6.46 7.21
N CYS A 7 -3.92 -5.64 6.20
CA CYS A 7 -4.03 -4.20 6.25
C CYS A 7 -5.51 -3.80 6.13
N PRO A 8 -6.07 -3.01 7.06
CA PRO A 8 -7.44 -2.54 6.98
C PRO A 8 -7.67 -1.70 5.72
N ARG A 9 -8.81 -1.90 5.04
CA ARG A 9 -9.20 -1.08 3.88
C ARG A 9 -9.19 0.42 4.17
N GLN A 10 -9.64 0.81 5.36
CA GLN A 10 -9.61 2.20 5.82
C GLN A 10 -8.21 2.82 5.80
N LEU A 11 -7.15 2.05 6.06
CA LEU A 11 -5.78 2.57 5.98
C LEU A 11 -5.38 2.81 4.52
N ILE A 12 -5.76 1.91 3.63
CA ILE A 12 -5.54 2.05 2.18
C ILE A 12 -6.24 3.32 1.68
N ASP A 13 -7.51 3.52 2.03
CA ASP A 13 -8.27 4.71 1.65
C ASP A 13 -7.62 6.01 2.16
N ARG A 14 -7.14 6.01 3.42
CA ARG A 14 -6.42 7.17 3.98
C ARG A 14 -5.11 7.46 3.24
N ILE A 15 -4.35 6.44 2.83
CA ILE A 15 -3.13 6.62 2.03
C ILE A 15 -3.46 7.22 0.66
N LEU A 16 -4.55 6.78 0.02
CA LEU A 16 -4.99 7.31 -1.27
C LEU A 16 -5.47 8.77 -1.19
N GLN A 17 -5.99 9.18 -0.04
CA GLN A 17 -6.41 10.56 0.22
C GLN A 17 -5.29 11.46 0.76
N SER A 18 -4.20 10.87 1.27
CA SER A 18 -3.11 11.62 1.90
C SER A 18 -2.43 12.56 0.91
N PRO A 19 -2.30 13.87 1.19
CA PRO A 19 -1.57 14.79 0.32
C PRO A 19 -0.07 14.50 0.28
N ASP A 20 0.48 13.87 1.33
CA ASP A 20 1.91 13.56 1.46
C ASP A 20 2.37 12.34 0.63
N VAL A 21 1.44 11.64 -0.03
CA VAL A 21 1.74 10.45 -0.82
C VAL A 21 1.62 10.80 -2.29
N ASP A 22 2.70 10.55 -3.03
CA ASP A 22 2.78 10.89 -4.44
C ASP A 22 1.75 10.12 -5.29
N SER A 23 1.33 10.73 -6.40
CA SER A 23 0.37 10.14 -7.33
C SER A 23 0.84 8.79 -7.89
N GLU A 24 2.15 8.62 -8.12
CA GLU A 24 2.71 7.35 -8.58
C GLU A 24 2.57 6.25 -7.52
N GLN A 25 2.90 6.55 -6.27
CA GLN A 25 2.78 5.61 -5.15
C GLN A 25 1.32 5.20 -4.92
N LYS A 26 0.38 6.16 -5.05
CA LYS A 26 -1.07 5.88 -5.02
C LYS A 26 -1.51 4.98 -6.17
N ALA A 27 -0.99 5.19 -7.38
CA ALA A 27 -1.31 4.36 -8.53
C ALA A 27 -0.79 2.92 -8.33
N GLN A 28 0.43 2.76 -7.81
CA GLN A 28 0.98 1.45 -7.47
C GLN A 28 0.13 0.74 -6.40
N LEU A 29 -0.28 1.46 -5.34
CA LEU A 29 -1.12 0.90 -4.29
C LEU A 29 -2.47 0.39 -4.85
N LYS A 30 -3.14 1.19 -5.69
CA LYS A 30 -4.38 0.78 -6.38
C LYS A 30 -4.19 -0.48 -7.21
N LYS A 31 -3.07 -0.58 -7.95
CA LYS A 31 -2.73 -1.76 -8.75
C LYS A 31 -2.53 -3.00 -7.89
N MET A 32 -1.86 -2.87 -6.75
CA MET A 32 -1.66 -3.98 -5.82
C MET A 32 -2.97 -4.47 -5.21
N VAL A 33 -3.85 -3.56 -4.79
CA VAL A 33 -5.19 -3.92 -4.31
C VAL A 33 -5.99 -4.64 -5.39
N ALA A 34 -5.97 -4.15 -6.64
CA ALA A 34 -6.68 -4.80 -7.74
C ALA A 34 -6.14 -6.20 -8.07
N THR A 35 -4.84 -6.44 -7.87
CA THR A 35 -4.18 -7.70 -8.23
C THR A 35 -4.21 -8.73 -7.10
N LYS A 36 -3.97 -8.30 -5.86
CA LYS A 36 -3.83 -9.16 -4.67
C LYS A 36 -5.12 -9.22 -3.84
N GLY A 37 -6.01 -8.25 -4.01
CA GLY A 37 -7.19 -8.06 -3.17
C GLY A 37 -6.78 -7.49 -1.81
N GLU A 38 -6.50 -8.39 -0.86
CA GLU A 38 -6.11 -8.01 0.50
C GLU A 38 -4.59 -7.83 0.60
N LEU A 39 -4.19 -6.64 1.07
CA LEU A 39 -2.79 -6.33 1.34
C LEU A 39 -2.48 -6.59 2.80
N SER A 40 -1.25 -7.01 3.08
CA SER A 40 -0.68 -6.99 4.43
C SER A 40 -0.01 -5.64 4.70
N PHE A 41 0.19 -5.30 5.98
CA PHE A 41 1.05 -4.18 6.37
C PHE A 41 2.44 -4.24 5.73
N TYR A 42 2.99 -5.44 5.53
CA TYR A 42 4.29 -5.62 4.89
C TYR A 42 4.28 -5.20 3.41
N ASP A 43 3.19 -5.50 2.68
CA ASP A 43 3.05 -5.07 1.28
C ASP A 43 3.03 -3.55 1.19
N VAL A 44 2.29 -2.88 2.08
CA VAL A 44 2.18 -1.41 2.11
C VAL A 44 3.51 -0.76 2.52
N PHE A 45 4.20 -1.29 3.53
CA PHE A 45 5.53 -0.81 3.94
C PHE A 45 6.56 -0.93 2.81
N THR A 46 6.55 -2.07 2.10
CA THR A 46 7.47 -2.30 0.99
C THR A 46 7.18 -1.36 -0.17
N LEU A 47 5.91 -1.04 -0.44
CA LEU A 47 5.50 -0.08 -1.45
C LEU A 47 6.04 1.33 -1.16
N THR A 48 5.92 1.80 0.09
CA THR A 48 6.48 3.10 0.49
C THR A 48 8.00 3.15 0.42
N ARG A 49 8.68 2.02 0.66
CA ARG A 49 10.15 1.95 0.63
C ARG A 49 10.71 1.78 -0.77
N ALA A 50 10.05 1.01 -1.63
CA ALA A 50 10.44 0.83 -3.03
C ALA A 50 10.37 2.15 -3.81
N GLY A 51 9.42 3.04 -3.47
CA GLY A 51 9.35 4.40 -4.01
C GLY A 51 10.29 5.42 -3.33
N ALA A 52 10.84 5.10 -2.14
CA ALA A 52 11.78 5.95 -1.41
C ALA A 52 13.25 5.57 -1.66
N ALA A 53 13.52 4.53 -2.45
CA ALA A 53 14.85 4.19 -2.92
C ALA A 53 15.23 5.12 -4.10
N GLN A 54 15.46 6.39 -3.78
CA GLN A 54 16.12 7.37 -4.65
C GLN A 54 17.11 8.19 -3.84
#